data_AF-A0A537H937-F1
#
_entry.id   AF-A0A537H937-F1
#
_cell.length_a   1.000
_cell.length_b   1.000
_cell.length_c   1.000
_cell.angle_alpha   90.00
_cell.angle_beta   90.00
_cell.angle_gamma   90.00
#
_symmetry.space_group_name_H-M   'P 1'
#
loop_
_entity.id
_entity.type
_entity.pdbx_description
1 polymer ?
#
loop_
_entity_poly.entity_id
_entity_poly.type
_entity_poly.pdbx_seq_one_letter_code
_entity_poly.pdbx_strand_id
1 'polypeptide(L)'
;MKAIKVIFASVLKASIVIVNYRVPDLLEKCLESIRQHTRDYEILVHDNSPPNPNLGFAKANNILIRKAQGEYIVLLNPDTWVTKGWLDKLIDTAESDPRIGIVQSKTLRPNGLLDSTGHRYTLIENLHFRISPHQKESVRILGLTG
;
A
#
# COMPACT_ATOMS: atom_id res chain seq x y z
N MET A 1 -17.82 23.75 -33.44
CA MET A 1 -16.87 22.68 -33.03
C MET A 1 -17.21 22.27 -31.60
N LYS A 2 -17.64 21.01 -31.38
CA LYS A 2 -17.82 20.47 -30.02
C LYS A 2 -16.44 20.12 -29.47
N ALA A 3 -16.07 20.69 -28.33
CA ALA A 3 -14.82 20.37 -27.65
C ALA A 3 -14.81 18.87 -27.28
N ILE A 4 -13.81 18.14 -27.79
CA ILE A 4 -13.54 16.77 -27.38
C ILE A 4 -13.04 16.85 -25.93
N LYS A 5 -13.89 16.45 -24.99
CA LYS A 5 -13.49 16.28 -23.58
C LYS A 5 -12.73 14.95 -23.51
N VAL A 6 -11.40 15.02 -23.58
CA VAL A 6 -10.56 13.85 -23.28
C VAL A 6 -10.73 13.56 -21.79
N ILE A 7 -11.54 12.54 -21.48
CA ILE A 7 -11.69 12.04 -20.11
C ILE A 7 -10.48 11.14 -19.87
N PHE A 8 -9.48 11.64 -19.16
CA PHE A 8 -8.52 10.74 -18.51
C PHE A 8 -9.32 9.96 -17.47
N ALA A 9 -9.60 8.68 -17.72
CA ALA A 9 -10.06 7.79 -16.66
C ALA A 9 -8.99 7.81 -15.56
N SER A 10 -9.33 8.18 -14.33
CA SER A 10 -8.36 8.13 -13.23
C SER A 10 -7.97 6.66 -13.04
N VAL A 11 -6.78 6.29 -13.47
CA VAL A 11 -6.25 4.94 -13.24
C VAL A 11 -5.93 4.84 -11.76
N LEU A 12 -6.52 3.85 -11.07
CA LEU A 12 -6.18 3.56 -9.69
C LEU A 12 -4.70 3.19 -9.61
N LYS A 13 -3.89 4.05 -8.98
CA LYS A 13 -2.46 3.82 -8.79
C LYS A 13 -2.25 2.70 -7.78
N ALA A 14 -2.85 2.78 -6.60
CA ALA A 14 -2.52 1.86 -5.51
C ALA A 14 -3.75 1.30 -4.78
N SER A 15 -3.65 0.04 -4.36
CA SER A 15 -4.52 -0.56 -3.36
C SER A 15 -3.81 -0.57 -2.02
N ILE A 16 -4.34 0.19 -1.06
CA ILE A 16 -3.81 0.24 0.30
C ILE A 16 -4.56 -0.80 1.12
N VAL A 17 -3.86 -1.84 1.55
CA VAL A 17 -4.42 -2.94 2.33
C VAL A 17 -4.04 -2.78 3.80
N ILE A 18 -5.04 -2.85 4.68
CA ILE A 18 -4.88 -2.65 6.12
C ILE A 18 -5.54 -3.82 6.85
N VAL A 19 -4.81 -4.45 7.76
CA VAL A 19 -5.36 -5.44 8.68
C VAL A 19 -5.48 -4.80 10.06
N ASN A 20 -6.70 -4.67 10.54
CA ASN A 20 -7.00 -4.08 11.85
C ASN A 20 -7.17 -5.15 12.92
N TYR A 21 -6.76 -4.85 14.15
CA TYR A 21 -7.05 -5.68 15.33
C TYR A 21 -7.16 -4.82 16.59
N ARG A 22 -8.39 -4.61 17.08
CA ARG A 22 -8.71 -3.92 18.35
C ARG A 22 -8.15 -2.50 18.51
N VAL A 23 -7.90 -1.78 17.41
CA VAL A 23 -7.38 -0.39 17.44
C VAL A 23 -8.19 0.56 16.53
N PRO A 24 -9.53 0.65 16.69
CA PRO A 24 -10.38 1.43 15.80
C PRO A 24 -9.99 2.91 15.74
N ASP A 25 -9.60 3.52 16.86
CA ASP A 25 -9.22 4.93 16.91
C ASP A 25 -7.93 5.23 16.14
N LEU A 26 -6.98 4.29 16.13
CA LEU A 26 -5.75 4.43 15.34
C LEU A 26 -6.05 4.23 13.86
N LEU A 27 -6.85 3.22 13.53
CA LEU A 27 -7.30 2.97 12.17
C LEU A 27 -7.99 4.22 11.58
N GLU A 28 -8.87 4.86 12.33
CA GLU A 28 -9.57 6.06 11.88
C GLU A 28 -8.58 7.17 11.52
N LYS A 29 -7.62 7.47 12.40
CA LYS A 29 -6.59 8.49 12.15
C LYS A 29 -5.67 8.12 10.97
N CYS A 30 -5.33 6.84 10.82
CA CYS A 30 -4.59 6.33 9.67
C CYS A 30 -5.36 6.62 8.38
N LEU A 31 -6.64 6.23 8.32
CA LEU A 31 -7.51 6.47 7.17
C LEU A 31 -7.69 7.96 6.85
N GLU A 32 -7.82 8.82 7.87
CA GLU A 32 -7.86 10.26 7.70
C GLU A 32 -6.57 10.79 7.05
N SER A 33 -5.40 10.38 7.54
CA SER A 33 -4.12 10.82 6.97
C SER A 33 -3.97 10.39 5.51
N ILE A 34 -4.42 9.18 5.15
CA ILE A 34 -4.45 8.69 3.77
C ILE A 34 -5.32 9.58 2.90
N ARG A 35 -6.56 9.88 3.35
CA ARG A 35 -7.50 10.73 2.63
C ARG A 35 -6.97 12.14 2.41
N GLN A 36 -6.22 12.68 3.37
CA GLN A 36 -5.64 14.02 3.29
C GLN A 36 -4.43 14.10 2.36
N HIS A 37 -3.64 13.02 2.25
CA HIS A 37 -2.30 13.08 1.65
C HIS A 37 -2.10 12.20 0.41
N THR A 38 -3.16 11.52 -0.04
CA THR A 38 -3.10 10.54 -1.13
C THR A 38 -4.20 10.80 -2.15
N ARG A 39 -3.96 10.46 -3.43
CA ARG A 39 -4.93 10.50 -4.53
C ARG A 39 -4.84 9.21 -5.34
N ASP A 40 -5.86 8.93 -6.15
CA ASP A 40 -5.89 7.80 -7.09
C ASP A 40 -5.60 6.44 -6.43
N TYR A 41 -6.31 6.14 -5.34
CA TYR A 41 -6.13 4.92 -4.55
C TYR A 41 -7.47 4.27 -4.22
N GLU A 42 -7.42 3.00 -3.84
CA GLU A 42 -8.49 2.33 -3.09
C GLU A 42 -7.96 1.86 -1.73
N ILE A 43 -8.85 1.67 -0.75
CA ILE A 43 -8.52 1.12 0.56
C ILE A 43 -9.31 -0.16 0.78
N LEU A 44 -8.59 -1.20 1.17
CA LEU A 44 -9.16 -2.49 1.55
C LEU A 44 -8.79 -2.76 3.01
N VAL A 45 -9.80 -2.88 3.87
CA VAL A 45 -9.58 -3.16 5.30
C VAL A 45 -10.13 -4.55 5.65
N HIS A 46 -9.37 -5.34 6.40
CA HIS A 46 -9.85 -6.54 7.06
C HIS A 46 -9.76 -6.38 8.57
N ASP A 47 -10.88 -6.47 9.27
CA ASP A 47 -10.91 -6.38 10.72
C ASP A 47 -10.87 -7.77 11.36
N ASN A 48 -9.72 -8.12 11.95
CA ASN A 48 -9.51 -9.36 12.71
C ASN A 48 -10.10 -9.28 14.15
N SER A 49 -10.83 -8.20 14.49
CA SER A 49 -11.46 -8.04 15.79
C SER A 49 -12.75 -8.83 15.93
N PRO A 50 -13.11 -9.31 17.15
CA PRO A 50 -14.43 -9.91 17.39
C PRO A 50 -15.58 -8.99 16.95
N PRO A 51 -16.68 -9.54 16.39
CA PRO A 51 -17.01 -10.96 16.28
C PRO A 51 -16.38 -11.70 15.08
N ASN A 52 -15.54 -11.03 14.28
CA ASN A 52 -14.88 -11.66 13.15
C ASN A 52 -13.81 -12.67 13.63
N PRO A 53 -13.59 -13.77 12.88
CA PRO A 53 -12.50 -14.68 13.18
C PRO A 53 -11.16 -13.98 12.93
N ASN A 54 -10.24 -14.06 13.89
CA ASN A 54 -8.88 -13.60 13.67
C ASN A 54 -8.16 -14.58 12.73
N LEU A 55 -7.96 -14.16 11.48
CA LEU A 55 -7.32 -14.99 10.45
C LEU A 55 -5.79 -15.00 10.55
N GLY A 56 -5.20 -14.18 11.42
CA GLY A 56 -3.78 -13.86 11.44
C GLY A 56 -3.41 -12.83 10.37
N PHE A 57 -2.29 -12.13 10.60
CA PHE A 57 -1.88 -10.98 9.78
C PHE A 57 -1.60 -11.34 8.31
N ALA A 58 -0.78 -12.38 8.07
CA ALA A 58 -0.42 -12.79 6.72
C ALA A 58 -1.62 -13.28 5.90
N LYS A 59 -2.49 -14.10 6.48
CA LYS A 59 -3.68 -14.63 5.79
C LYS A 59 -4.67 -13.51 5.45
N ALA A 60 -4.90 -12.58 6.38
CA ALA A 60 -5.76 -11.43 6.15
C ALA A 60 -5.21 -10.53 5.02
N ASN A 61 -3.92 -10.18 5.04
CA ASN A 61 -3.29 -9.44 3.95
C ASN A 61 -3.44 -10.15 2.61
N ASN A 62 -3.14 -11.46 2.55
CA ASN A 62 -3.28 -12.24 1.32
C ASN A 62 -4.70 -12.24 0.75
N ILE A 63 -5.73 -12.18 1.60
CA ILE A 63 -7.14 -12.05 1.15
C ILE A 63 -7.37 -10.68 0.53
N LEU A 64 -6.87 -9.61 1.16
CA LEU A 64 -7.03 -8.25 0.66
C LEU A 64 -6.28 -8.04 -0.66
N ILE A 65 -5.04 -8.53 -0.77
CA ILE A 65 -4.25 -8.41 -1.99
C ILE A 65 -4.92 -9.10 -3.18
N ARG A 66 -5.59 -10.25 -2.96
CA ARG A 66 -6.35 -10.90 -4.04
C ARG A 66 -7.56 -10.11 -4.53
N LYS A 67 -8.05 -9.15 -3.74
CA LYS A 67 -9.17 -8.26 -4.11
C LYS A 67 -8.70 -6.92 -4.67
N ALA A 68 -7.42 -6.60 -4.52
CA ALA A 68 -6.82 -5.36 -4.97
C ALA A 68 -6.81 -5.23 -6.49
N GLN A 69 -7.15 -4.04 -6.98
CA GLN A 69 -7.26 -3.65 -8.38
C GLN A 69 -6.23 -2.59 -8.80
N GLY A 70 -5.54 -1.97 -7.84
CA GLY A 70 -4.47 -1.01 -8.07
C GLY A 70 -3.23 -1.65 -8.68
N GLU A 71 -2.46 -0.84 -9.39
CA GLU A 71 -1.19 -1.25 -10.00
C GLU A 71 -0.12 -1.58 -8.94
N TYR A 72 -0.14 -0.85 -7.83
CA TYR A 72 0.72 -1.05 -6.66
C TYR A 72 -0.08 -1.57 -5.47
N ILE A 73 0.51 -2.47 -4.69
CA ILE A 73 -0.05 -2.91 -3.42
C ILE A 73 0.70 -2.22 -2.29
N VAL A 74 -0.01 -1.48 -1.44
CA VAL A 74 0.56 -0.95 -0.20
C VAL A 74 0.12 -1.79 0.98
N LEU A 75 1.06 -2.42 1.68
CA LEU A 75 0.81 -3.02 3.00
C LEU A 75 1.01 -1.94 4.08
N LEU A 76 -0.05 -1.60 4.80
CA LEU A 76 -0.04 -0.51 5.79
C LEU A 76 -0.62 -0.97 7.13
N ASN A 77 0.09 -0.69 8.22
CA ASN A 77 -0.43 -0.94 9.56
C ASN A 77 -1.45 0.16 9.97
N PRO A 78 -2.49 -0.19 10.75
CA PRO A 78 -3.56 0.74 11.14
C PRO A 78 -3.10 1.85 12.10
N ASP A 79 -1.90 1.76 12.68
CA ASP A 79 -1.29 2.71 13.61
C ASP A 79 -0.29 3.66 12.93
N THR A 80 -0.33 3.75 11.60
CA THR A 80 0.56 4.60 10.81
C THR A 80 -0.13 5.88 10.35
N TRP A 81 0.57 7.01 10.42
CA TRP A 81 0.18 8.26 9.75
C TRP A 81 1.05 8.52 8.55
N VAL A 82 0.43 8.73 7.40
CA VAL A 82 1.15 9.07 6.16
C VAL A 82 1.33 10.58 6.03
N THR A 83 2.34 10.99 5.27
CA THR A 83 2.65 12.41 5.05
C THR A 83 2.46 12.79 3.59
N LYS A 84 2.33 14.09 3.29
CA LYS A 84 2.12 14.59 1.93
C LYS A 84 3.17 14.01 0.95
N GLY A 85 2.70 13.40 -0.13
CA GLY A 85 3.55 12.88 -1.22
C GLY A 85 4.22 11.53 -0.93
N TRP A 86 3.89 10.88 0.19
CA TRP A 86 4.48 9.58 0.56
C TRP A 86 4.34 8.53 -0.55
N LEU A 87 3.14 8.37 -1.11
CA LEU A 87 2.84 7.33 -2.09
C LEU A 87 3.56 7.60 -3.42
N ASP A 88 3.51 8.84 -3.90
CA ASP A 88 4.20 9.23 -5.13
C ASP A 88 5.71 8.95 -5.00
N LYS A 89 6.34 9.22 -3.85
CA LYS A 89 7.76 8.91 -3.64
C LYS A 89 8.08 7.43 -3.62
N LEU A 90 7.18 6.60 -3.09
CA LEU A 90 7.35 5.14 -3.14
C LEU A 90 7.23 4.62 -4.57
N ILE A 91 6.27 5.13 -5.34
CA ILE A 91 6.07 4.79 -6.75
C ILE A 91 7.26 5.27 -7.58
N ASP A 92 7.69 6.53 -7.44
CA ASP A 92 8.87 7.08 -8.12
C ASP A 92 10.11 6.19 -7.86
N THR A 93 10.26 5.72 -6.62
CA THR A 93 11.38 4.83 -6.25
C THR A 93 11.25 3.46 -6.90
N ALA A 94 10.05 2.88 -6.92
CA ALA A 94 9.79 1.60 -7.58
C ALA A 94 10.07 1.69 -9.09
N GLU A 95 9.66 2.78 -9.73
CA GLU A 95 9.82 3.00 -11.17
C GLU A 95 11.23 3.45 -11.56
N SER A 96 12.07 3.87 -10.61
CA SER A 96 13.44 4.31 -10.88
C SER A 96 14.36 3.21 -11.42
N ASP A 97 14.01 1.94 -11.21
CA ASP A 97 14.73 0.78 -11.74
C ASP A 97 13.72 -0.36 -11.95
N PRO A 98 13.61 -0.92 -13.18
CA PRO A 98 12.66 -2.00 -13.47
C PRO A 98 12.91 -3.28 -12.65
N ARG A 99 14.09 -3.43 -12.03
CA ARG A 99 14.40 -4.56 -11.15
C ARG A 99 13.78 -4.40 -9.76
N ILE A 100 13.37 -3.21 -9.33
CA ILE A 100 12.84 -3.00 -7.97
C ILE A 100 11.46 -3.64 -7.84
N GLY A 101 11.36 -4.71 -7.04
CA GLY A 101 10.08 -5.38 -6.78
C GLY A 101 9.38 -4.89 -5.51
N ILE A 102 10.14 -4.41 -4.53
CA ILE A 102 9.61 -3.96 -3.24
C ILE A 102 10.27 -2.66 -2.81
N VAL A 103 9.49 -1.71 -2.30
CA VAL A 103 9.98 -0.48 -1.68
C VAL A 103 9.38 -0.35 -0.28
N GLN A 104 10.21 -0.09 0.73
CA GLN A 104 9.79 0.30 2.06
C GLN A 104 10.11 1.78 2.28
N SER A 105 9.17 2.54 2.84
CA SER A 105 9.44 3.94 3.21
C SER A 105 10.46 4.07 4.32
N LYS A 106 11.08 5.25 4.39
CA LYS A 106 11.57 5.79 5.66
C LYS A 106 10.41 5.97 6.64
N THR A 107 10.55 5.48 7.86
CA THR A 107 9.55 5.64 8.94
C THR A 107 10.15 6.40 10.12
N LEU A 108 9.29 7.15 10.81
CA LEU A 108 9.62 7.87 12.03
C LEU A 108 8.69 7.42 13.14
N ARG A 109 9.20 7.36 14.38
CA ARG A 109 8.36 7.21 15.57
C ARG A 109 7.57 8.50 15.84
N PRO A 110 6.50 8.46 16.66
CA PRO A 110 5.72 9.65 17.00
C PRO A 110 6.52 10.81 17.61
N ASN A 111 7.66 10.52 18.25
CA ASN A 111 8.57 11.53 18.77
C ASN A 111 9.55 12.11 17.72
N GLY A 112 9.36 11.77 16.44
CA GLY A 112 10.18 12.24 15.32
C GLY A 112 11.50 11.49 15.15
N LEU A 113 11.85 10.53 16.03
CA LEU A 113 13.06 9.75 15.88
C LEU A 113 12.95 8.80 14.68
N LEU A 114 14.06 8.63 13.97
CA LEU A 114 14.18 7.67 12.89
C LEU A 114 13.92 6.25 13.39
N ASP A 115 13.06 5.54 12.68
CA ASP A 115 12.73 4.15 12.96
C ASP A 115 13.30 3.20 11.89
N SER A 116 13.03 3.51 10.62
CA SER A 116 13.68 2.89 9.46
C SER A 116 14.11 3.94 8.45
N THR A 117 15.23 3.70 7.76
CA THR A 117 15.68 4.50 6.61
C THR A 117 14.92 4.19 5.32
N GLY A 118 14.09 3.14 5.33
CA GLY A 118 13.50 2.57 4.13
C GLY A 118 14.46 1.68 3.36
N HIS A 119 13.89 0.88 2.48
CA HIS A 119 14.60 -0.14 1.70
C HIS A 119 14.04 -0.22 0.29
N ARG A 120 14.88 -0.66 -0.66
CA ARG A 120 14.43 -1.10 -1.98
C ARG A 120 15.02 -2.47 -2.23
N TYR A 121 14.20 -3.41 -2.66
CA TYR A 121 14.62 -4.77 -2.97
C TYR A 121 14.52 -4.98 -4.47
N THR A 122 15.66 -5.26 -5.09
CA THR A 122 15.75 -5.60 -6.50
C THR A 122 15.64 -7.09 -6.71
N LEU A 123 14.85 -7.49 -7.68
CA LEU A 123 14.80 -8.83 -8.22
C LEU A 123 16.11 -9.08 -8.96
N ILE A 124 16.86 -10.09 -8.51
CA ILE A 124 17.88 -10.75 -9.33
C ILE A 124 17.19 -11.84 -10.16
N GLU A 125 17.74 -12.14 -11.33
CA GLU A 125 17.15 -12.97 -12.38
C GLU A 125 16.31 -14.18 -11.87
N ASN A 126 15.14 -14.38 -12.49
CA ASN A 126 14.13 -15.43 -12.21
C ASN A 126 13.33 -15.31 -10.89
N LEU A 127 13.53 -14.28 -10.08
CA LEU A 127 12.65 -14.02 -8.94
C LEU A 127 11.44 -13.18 -9.39
N HIS A 128 10.25 -13.79 -9.47
CA HIS A 128 8.99 -13.09 -9.71
C HIS A 128 8.13 -13.11 -8.44
N PHE A 129 7.76 -11.94 -7.91
CA PHE A 129 6.77 -11.86 -6.84
C PHE A 129 5.36 -12.13 -7.40
N ARG A 130 4.95 -13.40 -7.39
CA ARG A 130 3.55 -13.80 -7.62
C ARG A 130 2.79 -13.77 -6.30
N ILE A 131 2.04 -12.70 -6.05
CA ILE A 131 1.17 -12.61 -4.87
C ILE A 131 -0.15 -13.36 -5.10
N SER A 132 -0.57 -13.54 -6.36
CA SER A 132 -1.78 -14.30 -6.75
C SER A 132 -1.70 -14.79 -8.20
N PRO A 133 -2.26 -15.98 -8.54
CA PRO A 133 -2.34 -16.48 -9.92
C PRO A 133 -3.26 -15.66 -10.85
N HIS A 134 -3.95 -14.63 -10.35
CA HIS A 134 -4.86 -13.78 -11.14
C HIS A 134 -4.36 -12.34 -11.29
N GLN A 135 -3.21 -12.00 -10.72
CA GLN A 135 -2.60 -10.68 -10.90
C GLN A 135 -1.66 -10.69 -12.11
N LYS A 136 -1.56 -9.54 -12.79
CA LYS A 136 -0.64 -9.32 -13.91
C LYS A 136 0.80 -9.63 -13.47
N GLU A 137 1.66 -10.01 -14.42
CA GLU A 137 2.98 -10.63 -14.20
C GLU A 137 4.02 -9.82 -13.41
N SER A 138 3.68 -8.63 -12.91
CA SER A 138 4.52 -7.80 -12.05
C SER A 138 3.66 -6.96 -11.10
N VAL A 139 3.49 -7.45 -9.86
CA VAL A 139 2.94 -6.62 -8.77
C VAL A 139 4.10 -6.06 -7.97
N ARG A 140 4.19 -4.73 -7.87
CA ARG A 140 5.17 -4.07 -7.02
C ARG A 140 4.56 -3.82 -5.65
N ILE A 141 5.25 -4.27 -4.61
CA ILE A 141 4.80 -4.12 -3.23
C ILE A 141 5.45 -2.88 -2.62
N LEU A 142 4.64 -2.00 -2.10
CA LEU A 142 5.06 -0.85 -1.31
C LEU A 142 4.76 -1.18 0.17
N GLY A 143 5.80 -1.36 0.98
CA GLY A 143 5.67 -1.63 2.40
C GLY A 143 5.78 -0.35 3.22
N LEU A 144 4.83 -0.12 4.10
CA LEU A 144 4.94 0.88 5.16
C LEU A 144 4.85 0.18 6.51
N THR A 145 5.90 -0.50 6.97
CA THR A 145 5.91 -0.99 8.36
C THR A 145 7.31 -1.04 8.95
N GLY A 146 7.48 -0.38 10.10
CA GLY A 146 8.21 -0.94 11.24
C GLY A 146 7.23 -1.70 12.12
#